data_AF-A0AAD1ZV34-F1
#
_entry.id   AF-A0AAD1ZV34-F1
#
_cell.length_a   1.000
_cell.length_b   1.000
_cell.length_c   1.000
_cell.angle_alpha   90.00
_cell.angle_beta   90.00
_cell.angle_gamma   90.00
#
_symmetry.space_group_name_H-M   'P 1'
#
loop_
_entity.id
_entity.type
_entity.pdbx_description
1 polymer ?
#
loop_
_entity_poly.entity_id
_entity_poly.type
_entity_poly.pdbx_seq_one_letter_code
_entity_poly.pdbx_strand_id
1 'polypeptide(L)'
;MELESVGGLAMHIILSKLGPSDAASVSCVGKRFHVWASDNSVWAKFCSFDLELSSPLDPHGNPAPSFKAAYQAWREAFSMYPWSLVIRAKRCWSRLKSWLAVNFPEVLPTLRQGASESEINEFENSMKVKLPLPTRLLYRFCDGQELPNEEYSGSFPSTLLGIMGGYSLYDHLVNVFLLPLSQVILDTKSIMHHIGFSKRSEYIVVAASAAYSEKIFFLNCSTGQLFVGTRNLTGDGEMLPCVPDTLISSVHESKGSEQQDAMLLWLEEHVRRLHDDAIKVQSLSKFSDDGDVTFQVRASAVFVPEFSNLQDESEKFFFAYSIRMSLSPGGCVIKGMKFSSCQLYWRHWAIRANDAVISNVNGEAVIGRVGFLDYNCQTFSLDYVSCYS
;
A
#
# COMPACT_ATOMS: atom_id res chain seq x y z
N MET A 1 0.31 14.63 -52.78
CA MET A 1 0.50 14.08 -51.42
C MET A 1 1.98 13.83 -51.21
N GLU A 2 2.70 14.81 -50.64
CA GLU A 2 4.15 14.74 -50.44
C GLU A 2 4.55 14.02 -49.14
N LEU A 3 3.61 13.67 -48.27
CA LEU A 3 3.91 13.08 -46.96
C LEU A 3 4.49 11.65 -47.06
N GLU A 4 4.19 10.91 -48.13
CA GLU A 4 4.83 9.61 -48.40
C GLU A 4 6.31 9.73 -48.83
N SER A 5 6.76 10.94 -49.21
CA SER A 5 8.17 11.21 -49.49
C SER A 5 9.01 11.40 -48.23
N VAL A 6 8.36 11.61 -47.08
CA VAL A 6 9.01 11.70 -45.78
C VAL A 6 9.66 10.35 -45.49
N GLY A 7 10.99 10.33 -45.35
CA GLY A 7 11.75 9.11 -45.13
C GLY A 7 11.31 8.36 -43.86
N GLY A 8 11.52 7.04 -43.84
CA GLY A 8 11.06 6.17 -42.73
C GLY A 8 11.59 6.58 -41.36
N LEU A 9 12.80 7.15 -41.28
CA LEU A 9 13.38 7.64 -40.02
C LEU A 9 12.61 8.86 -39.47
N ALA A 10 12.25 9.82 -40.32
CA ALA A 10 11.49 10.99 -39.91
C ALA A 10 10.08 10.58 -39.44
N MET A 11 9.46 9.62 -40.14
CA MET A 11 8.18 9.05 -39.73
C MET A 11 8.26 8.30 -38.40
N HIS A 12 9.32 7.53 -38.16
CA HIS A 12 9.56 6.89 -36.86
C HIS A 12 9.63 7.92 -35.73
N ILE A 13 10.35 9.03 -35.93
CA ILE A 13 10.45 10.10 -34.93
C ILE A 13 9.07 10.70 -34.65
N ILE A 14 8.31 11.04 -35.68
CA ILE A 14 6.94 11.59 -35.54
C ILE A 14 6.04 10.61 -34.78
N LEU A 15 5.96 9.36 -35.24
CA LEU A 15 5.11 8.32 -34.64
C LEU A 15 5.50 8.05 -33.18
N SER A 16 6.78 8.13 -32.82
CA SER A 16 7.24 7.94 -31.45
C SER A 16 6.88 9.09 -30.50
N LYS A 17 6.44 10.24 -31.03
CA LYS A 17 5.93 11.39 -30.26
C LYS A 17 4.40 11.42 -30.21
N LEU A 18 3.74 10.62 -31.04
CA LEU A 18 2.28 10.48 -31.04
C LEU A 18 1.83 9.49 -29.96
N GLY A 19 0.54 9.55 -29.62
CA GLY A 19 -0.09 8.54 -28.77
C GLY A 19 -0.35 7.23 -29.52
N PRO A 20 -0.57 6.11 -28.80
CA PRO A 20 -0.88 4.81 -29.41
C PRO A 20 -2.13 4.84 -30.31
N SER A 21 -3.14 5.64 -29.93
CA SER A 21 -4.37 5.84 -30.72
C SER A 21 -4.10 6.56 -32.04
N ASP A 22 -3.24 7.57 -32.02
CA ASP A 22 -2.89 8.34 -33.21
C ASP A 22 -2.01 7.50 -34.15
N ALA A 23 -1.05 6.75 -33.59
CA ALA A 23 -0.24 5.82 -34.37
C ALA A 23 -1.12 4.75 -35.04
N ALA A 24 -2.10 4.19 -34.33
CA ALA A 24 -3.08 3.29 -34.92
C ALA A 24 -3.90 3.95 -36.04
N SER A 25 -4.32 5.21 -35.85
CA SER A 25 -5.05 5.98 -36.87
C SER A 25 -4.21 6.24 -38.13
N VAL A 26 -2.93 6.58 -37.97
CA VAL A 26 -1.98 6.75 -39.08
C VAL A 26 -1.82 5.45 -39.87
N SER A 27 -1.86 4.29 -39.19
CA SER A 27 -1.76 3.00 -39.87
C SER A 27 -2.88 2.73 -40.89
N CYS A 28 -4.01 3.42 -40.77
CA CYS A 28 -5.16 3.30 -41.66
C CYS A 28 -5.07 4.19 -42.91
N VAL A 29 -4.09 5.10 -43.00
CA VAL A 29 -4.00 6.11 -44.08
C VAL A 29 -3.52 5.49 -45.41
N GLY A 30 -2.72 4.43 -45.37
CA GLY A 30 -2.23 3.75 -46.56
C GLY A 30 -1.19 2.67 -46.25
N LYS A 31 -0.82 1.85 -47.24
CA LYS A 31 0.09 0.70 -47.06
C LYS A 31 1.45 1.09 -46.46
N ARG A 32 2.01 2.22 -46.90
CA ARG A 32 3.31 2.70 -46.43
C ARG A 32 3.26 3.20 -44.98
N PHE A 33 2.22 3.96 -44.64
CA PHE A 33 1.95 4.40 -43.26
C PHE A 33 1.64 3.22 -42.34
N HIS A 34 0.92 2.20 -42.82
CA HIS A 34 0.68 0.97 -42.06
C HIS A 34 1.99 0.31 -41.62
N VAL A 35 2.97 0.19 -42.53
CA VAL A 35 4.28 -0.40 -42.23
C VAL A 35 5.02 0.44 -41.18
N TRP A 36 5.09 1.76 -41.37
CA TRP A 36 5.76 2.66 -40.41
C TRP A 36 5.10 2.68 -39.04
N ALA A 37 3.77 2.77 -39.00
CA ALA A 37 3.01 2.80 -37.76
C ALA A 37 2.94 1.44 -37.06
N SER A 38 3.27 0.35 -37.72
CA SER A 38 3.35 -0.99 -37.12
C SER A 38 4.78 -1.38 -36.71
N ASP A 39 5.72 -0.44 -36.78
CA ASP A 39 7.10 -0.67 -36.37
C ASP A 39 7.19 -1.07 -34.89
N ASN A 40 7.81 -2.21 -34.64
CA ASN A 40 7.85 -2.82 -33.31
C ASN A 40 8.58 -1.94 -32.27
N SER A 41 9.53 -1.10 -32.69
CA SER A 41 10.26 -0.19 -31.79
C SER A 41 9.41 1.01 -31.34
N VAL A 42 8.41 1.42 -32.12
CA VAL A 42 7.41 2.42 -31.71
C VAL A 42 6.49 1.82 -30.65
N TRP A 43 5.95 0.63 -30.91
CA TRP A 43 5.06 -0.05 -29.96
C TRP A 43 5.78 -0.51 -28.70
N ALA A 44 7.07 -0.83 -28.77
CA ALA A 44 7.89 -1.08 -27.58
C ALA A 44 7.93 0.14 -26.64
N LYS A 45 8.05 1.36 -27.19
CA LYS A 45 7.99 2.60 -26.39
C LYS A 45 6.62 2.79 -25.75
N PHE A 46 5.54 2.53 -26.48
CA PHE A 46 4.17 2.62 -25.95
C PHE A 46 3.91 1.62 -24.83
N CYS A 47 4.29 0.35 -25.04
CA CYS A 47 4.19 -0.69 -24.01
C CYS A 47 5.06 -0.38 -22.79
N SER A 48 6.26 0.17 -22.99
CA SER A 48 7.13 0.59 -21.88
C SER A 48 6.54 1.76 -21.10
N PHE A 49 5.98 2.77 -21.76
CA PHE A 49 5.45 3.98 -21.13
C PHE A 49 4.10 3.76 -20.42
N ASP A 50 3.14 3.13 -21.11
CA ASP A 50 1.79 2.90 -20.57
C ASP A 50 1.74 1.69 -19.66
N LEU A 51 2.49 0.63 -19.98
CA LEU A 51 2.35 -0.68 -19.36
C LEU A 51 3.62 -1.18 -18.68
N GLU A 52 4.71 -0.42 -18.64
CA GLU A 52 5.98 -0.84 -18.01
C GLU A 52 6.48 -2.21 -18.50
N LEU A 53 6.21 -2.54 -19.76
CA LEU A 53 6.63 -3.81 -20.37
C LEU A 53 7.98 -3.64 -21.08
N SER A 54 8.92 -4.54 -20.77
CA SER A 54 10.22 -4.66 -21.46
C SER A 54 10.20 -5.72 -22.58
N SER A 55 9.17 -6.57 -22.60
CA SER A 55 8.95 -7.63 -23.59
C SER A 55 7.47 -7.68 -23.99
N PRO A 56 7.13 -8.23 -25.18
CA PRO A 56 5.75 -8.27 -25.65
C PRO A 56 4.96 -9.35 -24.88
N LEU A 57 4.37 -8.96 -23.76
CA LEU A 57 3.55 -9.85 -22.92
C LEU A 57 2.08 -9.43 -22.94
N ASP A 58 1.19 -10.41 -22.98
CA ASP A 58 -0.24 -10.21 -22.80
C ASP A 58 -0.58 -9.91 -21.31
N PRO A 59 -1.84 -9.58 -20.98
CA PRO A 59 -2.28 -9.33 -19.60
C PRO A 59 -2.05 -10.46 -18.61
N HIS A 60 -1.92 -11.70 -19.07
CA HIS A 60 -1.70 -12.88 -18.25
C HIS A 60 -0.21 -13.24 -18.15
N GLY A 61 0.68 -12.46 -18.77
CA GLY A 61 2.11 -12.70 -18.77
C GLY A 61 2.59 -13.68 -19.86
N ASN A 62 1.73 -14.05 -20.81
CA ASN A 62 2.15 -14.92 -21.92
C ASN A 62 2.86 -14.12 -23.02
N PRO A 63 3.85 -14.70 -23.71
CA PRO A 63 4.48 -14.07 -24.86
C PRO A 63 3.50 -13.79 -26.00
N ALA A 64 3.49 -12.56 -26.50
CA ALA A 64 2.76 -12.13 -27.68
C ALA A 64 3.69 -12.04 -28.91
N PRO A 65 3.15 -12.15 -30.14
CA PRO A 65 3.97 -12.11 -31.36
C PRO A 65 4.72 -10.79 -31.62
N SER A 66 4.27 -9.68 -31.04
CA SER A 66 4.89 -8.34 -31.16
C SER A 66 4.41 -7.41 -30.05
N PHE A 67 5.08 -6.26 -29.87
CA PHE A 67 4.62 -5.24 -28.92
C PHE A 67 3.25 -4.66 -29.30
N LYS A 68 2.97 -4.54 -30.61
CA LYS A 68 1.65 -4.11 -31.09
C LYS A 68 0.55 -5.11 -30.70
N ALA A 69 0.81 -6.40 -30.90
CA ALA A 69 -0.11 -7.47 -30.52
C ALA A 69 -0.33 -7.51 -28.99
N ALA A 70 0.74 -7.35 -28.20
CA ALA A 70 0.64 -7.22 -26.75
C ALA A 70 -0.25 -6.03 -26.36
N TYR A 71 0.05 -4.83 -26.87
CA TYR A 71 -0.73 -3.63 -26.56
C TYR A 71 -2.21 -3.78 -26.93
N GLN A 72 -2.50 -4.39 -28.09
CA GLN A 72 -3.87 -4.68 -28.50
C GLN A 72 -4.56 -5.65 -27.52
N ALA A 73 -3.91 -6.75 -27.14
CA ALA A 73 -4.46 -7.70 -26.16
C ALA A 73 -4.79 -7.02 -24.82
N TRP A 74 -3.93 -6.10 -24.36
CA TRP A 74 -4.19 -5.29 -23.18
C TRP A 74 -5.41 -4.36 -23.34
N ARG A 75 -5.53 -3.68 -24.49
CA ARG A 75 -6.68 -2.81 -24.78
C ARG A 75 -8.00 -3.58 -24.86
N GLU A 76 -7.97 -4.80 -25.38
CA GLU A 76 -9.14 -5.68 -25.48
C GLU A 76 -9.55 -6.20 -24.10
N ALA A 77 -8.60 -6.73 -23.33
CA ALA A 77 -8.84 -7.32 -22.00
C ALA A 77 -9.38 -6.32 -20.96
N PHE A 78 -9.08 -5.02 -21.13
CA PHE A 78 -9.53 -3.94 -20.25
C PHE A 78 -10.42 -2.92 -20.98
N SER A 79 -11.04 -3.31 -22.09
CA SER A 79 -11.87 -2.43 -22.93
C SER A 79 -13.05 -1.77 -22.19
N MET A 80 -13.51 -2.38 -21.10
CA MET A 80 -14.60 -1.88 -20.25
C MET A 80 -14.18 -0.73 -19.32
N TYR A 81 -12.87 -0.46 -19.20
CA TYR A 81 -12.32 0.51 -18.27
C TYR A 81 -11.70 1.72 -19.00
N PRO A 82 -11.75 2.92 -18.41
CA PRO A 82 -10.97 4.05 -18.89
C PRO A 82 -9.49 3.70 -18.94
N TRP A 83 -8.86 3.87 -20.10
CA TRP A 83 -7.48 3.43 -20.31
C TRP A 83 -6.48 4.11 -19.36
N SER A 84 -6.71 5.39 -19.02
CA SER A 84 -5.89 6.12 -18.05
C SER A 84 -5.92 5.46 -16.65
N LEU A 85 -7.07 4.92 -16.25
CA LEU A 85 -7.21 4.24 -14.97
C LEU A 85 -6.54 2.88 -14.98
N VAL A 86 -6.59 2.14 -16.10
CA VAL A 86 -5.85 0.88 -16.28
C VAL A 86 -4.36 1.11 -16.11
N ILE A 87 -3.80 2.13 -16.77
CA ILE A 87 -2.39 2.51 -16.64
C ILE A 87 -2.04 2.84 -15.18
N ARG A 88 -2.87 3.66 -14.52
CA ARG A 88 -2.65 4.07 -13.12
C ARG A 88 -2.63 2.87 -12.16
N ALA A 89 -3.65 2.02 -12.21
CA ALA A 89 -3.74 0.84 -11.36
C ALA A 89 -2.62 -0.16 -11.63
N LYS A 90 -2.27 -0.38 -12.92
CA LYS A 90 -1.15 -1.23 -13.30
C LYS A 90 0.16 -0.71 -12.72
N ARG A 91 0.46 0.57 -12.88
CA ARG A 91 1.67 1.21 -12.35
C ARG A 91 1.76 1.07 -10.84
N CYS A 92 0.65 1.26 -10.12
CA CYS A 92 0.59 1.05 -8.68
C CYS A 92 1.01 -0.38 -8.30
N TRP A 93 0.38 -1.39 -8.93
CA TRP A 93 0.71 -2.80 -8.69
C TRP A 93 2.13 -3.19 -9.12
N SER A 94 2.60 -2.70 -10.27
CA SER A 94 3.95 -2.95 -10.76
C SER A 94 4.99 -2.42 -9.77
N ARG A 95 4.82 -1.18 -9.29
CA ARG A 95 5.69 -0.61 -8.25
C ARG A 95 5.66 -1.42 -6.95
N LEU A 96 4.48 -1.83 -6.48
CA LEU A 96 4.37 -2.68 -5.29
C LEU A 96 5.13 -4.00 -5.48
N LYS A 97 4.84 -4.73 -6.57
CA LYS A 97 5.48 -6.03 -6.86
C LYS A 97 6.99 -5.91 -7.02
N SER A 98 7.49 -4.85 -7.68
CA SER A 98 8.92 -4.58 -7.80
C SER A 98 9.58 -4.34 -6.45
N TRP A 99 8.94 -3.57 -5.56
CA TRP A 99 9.46 -3.34 -4.22
C TRP A 99 9.47 -4.63 -3.38
N LEU A 100 8.38 -5.41 -3.44
CA LEU A 100 8.24 -6.69 -2.73
C LEU A 100 9.30 -7.69 -3.21
N ALA A 101 9.57 -7.77 -4.51
CA ALA A 101 10.59 -8.67 -5.05
C ALA A 101 12.00 -8.43 -4.48
N VAL A 102 12.29 -7.20 -4.08
CA VAL A 102 13.60 -6.83 -3.53
C VAL A 102 13.63 -6.92 -2.01
N ASN A 103 12.56 -6.48 -1.33
CA ASN A 103 12.58 -6.25 0.13
C ASN A 103 11.78 -7.29 0.93
N PHE A 104 10.84 -7.99 0.29
CA PHE A 104 9.96 -8.96 0.94
C PHE A 104 9.47 -10.03 -0.05
N PRO A 105 10.38 -10.81 -0.67
CA PRO A 105 10.04 -11.70 -1.78
C PRO A 105 9.12 -12.85 -1.38
N GLU A 106 9.09 -13.23 -0.10
CA GLU A 106 8.27 -14.33 0.43
C GLU A 106 6.77 -14.08 0.26
N VAL A 107 6.35 -12.83 0.13
CA VAL A 107 4.92 -12.50 -0.07
C VAL A 107 4.46 -12.72 -1.50
N LEU A 108 5.35 -12.68 -2.49
CA LEU A 108 4.97 -12.74 -3.90
C LEU A 108 4.15 -13.98 -4.26
N PRO A 109 4.47 -15.20 -3.77
CA PRO A 109 3.66 -16.38 -4.02
C PRO A 109 2.26 -16.33 -3.38
N THR A 110 2.04 -15.46 -2.40
CA THR A 110 0.71 -15.27 -1.79
C THR A 110 -0.20 -14.43 -2.67
N LEU A 111 0.34 -13.61 -3.57
CA LEU A 111 -0.47 -12.75 -4.44
C LEU A 111 -1.21 -13.60 -5.46
N ARG A 112 -2.55 -13.55 -5.42
CA ARG A 112 -3.40 -14.33 -6.31
C ARG A 112 -3.42 -13.74 -7.71
N GLN A 113 -3.73 -14.58 -8.69
CA GLN A 113 -3.98 -14.11 -10.04
C GLN A 113 -5.16 -13.11 -10.02
N GLY A 114 -5.12 -12.11 -10.91
CA GLY A 114 -6.21 -11.15 -11.02
C GLY A 114 -7.54 -11.82 -11.37
N ALA A 115 -8.62 -11.36 -10.75
CA ALA A 115 -9.97 -11.89 -10.96
C ALA A 115 -10.45 -11.66 -12.38
N SER A 116 -11.26 -12.57 -12.92
CA SER A 116 -12.01 -12.40 -14.17
C SER A 116 -13.18 -11.42 -14.02
N GLU A 117 -13.65 -10.83 -15.13
CA GLU A 117 -14.89 -10.02 -15.09
C GLU A 117 -16.09 -10.82 -14.59
N SER A 118 -16.16 -12.12 -14.92
CA SER A 118 -17.21 -13.02 -14.43
C SER A 118 -17.17 -13.18 -12.92
N GLU A 119 -15.98 -13.39 -12.33
CA GLU A 119 -15.82 -13.54 -10.88
C GLU A 119 -16.18 -12.25 -10.14
N ILE A 120 -15.77 -11.08 -10.66
CA ILE A 120 -16.15 -9.79 -10.09
C ILE A 120 -17.66 -9.56 -10.18
N ASN A 121 -18.28 -9.89 -11.31
CA ASN A 121 -19.73 -9.74 -11.47
C ASN A 121 -20.49 -10.72 -10.57
N GLU A 122 -20.00 -11.95 -10.38
CA GLU A 122 -20.58 -12.91 -9.44
C GLU A 122 -20.48 -12.40 -8.00
N PHE A 123 -19.33 -11.85 -7.61
CA PHE A 123 -19.13 -11.20 -6.33
C PHE A 123 -20.15 -10.07 -6.10
N GLU A 124 -20.26 -9.13 -7.04
CA GLU A 124 -21.19 -7.99 -6.94
C GLU A 124 -22.65 -8.45 -6.84
N ASN A 125 -23.04 -9.48 -7.61
CA ASN A 125 -24.39 -10.05 -7.55
C ASN A 125 -24.67 -10.75 -6.21
N SER A 126 -23.70 -11.51 -5.69
CA SER A 126 -23.81 -12.23 -4.41
C SER A 126 -23.91 -11.27 -3.22
N MET A 127 -23.11 -10.21 -3.25
CA MET A 127 -23.07 -9.18 -2.20
C MET A 127 -24.10 -8.08 -2.38
N LYS A 128 -24.73 -7.98 -3.55
CA LYS A 128 -25.68 -6.92 -3.93
C LYS A 128 -25.08 -5.53 -3.81
N VAL A 129 -23.80 -5.40 -4.16
CA VAL A 129 -23.06 -4.14 -4.20
C VAL A 129 -22.50 -3.93 -5.60
N LYS A 130 -22.16 -2.68 -5.93
CA LYS A 130 -21.39 -2.35 -7.13
C LYS A 130 -20.05 -1.83 -6.69
N LEU A 131 -18.96 -2.48 -7.06
CA LEU A 131 -17.63 -2.01 -6.72
C LEU A 131 -17.32 -0.70 -7.45
N PRO A 132 -16.64 0.24 -6.77
CA PRO A 132 -15.98 1.37 -7.44
C PRO A 132 -15.10 0.89 -8.59
N LEU A 133 -15.09 1.63 -9.71
CA LEU A 133 -14.35 1.21 -10.89
C LEU A 133 -12.83 1.05 -10.65
N PRO A 134 -12.15 1.91 -9.86
CA PRO A 134 -10.74 1.69 -9.51
C PRO A 134 -10.53 0.41 -8.68
N THR A 135 -11.39 0.14 -7.69
CA THR A 135 -11.35 -1.11 -6.91
C THR A 135 -11.56 -2.34 -7.78
N ARG A 136 -12.52 -2.33 -8.73
CA ARG A 136 -12.67 -3.42 -9.71
C ARG A 136 -11.35 -3.70 -10.43
N LEU A 137 -10.69 -2.65 -10.92
CA LEU A 137 -9.40 -2.78 -11.59
C LEU A 137 -8.30 -3.34 -10.68
N LEU A 138 -8.26 -2.93 -9.41
CA LEU A 138 -7.30 -3.49 -8.46
C LEU A 138 -7.46 -5.01 -8.34
N TYR A 139 -8.70 -5.50 -8.22
CA TYR A 139 -8.99 -6.94 -8.21
C TYR A 139 -8.72 -7.63 -9.55
N ARG A 140 -8.94 -6.96 -10.69
CA ARG A 140 -8.55 -7.46 -12.03
C ARG A 140 -7.04 -7.68 -12.16
N PHE A 141 -6.22 -6.93 -11.41
CA PHE A 141 -4.76 -7.10 -11.40
C PHE A 141 -4.25 -8.10 -10.35
N CYS A 142 -4.99 -8.27 -9.26
CA CYS A 142 -4.64 -9.17 -8.15
C CYS A 142 -5.88 -9.47 -7.30
N ASP A 143 -6.32 -10.72 -7.23
CA ASP A 143 -7.43 -11.15 -6.37
C ASP A 143 -6.99 -11.32 -4.90
N GLY A 144 -6.40 -10.28 -4.30
CA GLY A 144 -5.91 -10.33 -2.93
C GLY A 144 -4.79 -11.34 -2.69
N GLN A 145 -4.73 -11.87 -1.47
CA GLN A 145 -3.71 -12.80 -1.00
C GLN A 145 -4.29 -14.17 -0.66
N GLU A 146 -3.51 -15.23 -0.89
CA GLU A 146 -3.75 -16.50 -0.22
C GLU A 146 -3.53 -16.32 1.29
N LEU A 147 -4.54 -16.70 2.05
CA LEU A 147 -4.51 -16.59 3.51
C LEU A 147 -3.81 -17.80 4.12
N PRO A 148 -3.13 -17.64 5.27
CA PRO A 148 -2.54 -18.78 5.96
C PRO A 148 -3.62 -19.81 6.31
N ASN A 149 -3.35 -21.09 6.06
CA ASN A 149 -4.22 -22.15 6.55
C ASN A 149 -4.17 -22.14 8.09
N GLU A 150 -5.31 -21.88 8.73
CA GLU A 150 -5.50 -22.10 10.16
C GLU A 150 -5.52 -23.61 10.44
N GLU A 151 -4.36 -24.27 10.36
CA GLU A 151 -4.21 -25.52 11.10
C GLU A 151 -4.25 -25.16 12.59
N TYR A 152 -5.31 -25.60 13.26
CA TYR A 152 -5.67 -25.48 14.69
C TYR A 152 -4.59 -25.99 15.68
N SER A 153 -3.31 -25.86 15.38
CA SER A 153 -2.26 -25.86 16.39
C SER A 153 -2.23 -24.43 16.95
N GLY A 154 -2.35 -24.24 18.26
CA GLY A 154 -2.32 -22.91 18.91
C GLY A 154 -0.99 -22.15 18.81
N SER A 155 -0.25 -22.33 17.71
CA SER A 155 0.94 -21.61 17.30
C SER A 155 0.53 -20.57 16.25
N PHE A 156 1.13 -19.38 16.31
CA PHE A 156 1.00 -18.36 15.26
C PHE A 156 1.27 -18.96 13.87
N PRO A 157 0.56 -18.50 12.81
CA PRO A 157 0.89 -18.86 11.44
C PRO A 157 2.37 -18.62 11.22
N SER A 158 3.08 -19.63 10.73
CA SER A 158 4.55 -19.58 10.56
C SER A 158 5.01 -18.49 9.58
N THR A 159 4.09 -17.84 8.88
CA THR A 159 4.35 -16.76 7.92
C THR A 159 3.22 -15.71 7.93
N LEU A 160 3.48 -14.55 8.54
CA LEU A 160 2.60 -13.38 8.53
C LEU A 160 3.00 -12.45 7.37
N LEU A 161 2.36 -12.63 6.22
CA LEU A 161 2.76 -12.04 4.94
C LEU A 161 1.76 -10.99 4.40
N GLY A 162 1.00 -10.31 5.26
CA GLY A 162 0.07 -9.26 4.85
C GLY A 162 0.75 -8.08 4.13
N ILE A 163 0.22 -7.68 2.97
CA ILE A 163 0.76 -6.55 2.17
C ILE A 163 0.18 -5.19 2.53
N MET A 164 -0.88 -5.12 3.34
CA MET A 164 -1.48 -3.84 3.73
C MET A 164 -0.89 -3.28 5.03
N GLY A 165 0.30 -3.76 5.38
CA GLY A 165 1.08 -3.32 6.53
C GLY A 165 0.74 -4.07 7.82
N GLY A 166 1.44 -3.68 8.87
CA GLY A 166 1.34 -4.33 10.17
C GLY A 166 2.27 -3.68 11.18
N TYR A 167 2.10 -4.06 12.44
CA TYR A 167 2.96 -3.67 13.54
C TYR A 167 2.83 -4.68 14.68
N SER A 168 3.84 -4.70 15.54
CA SER A 168 3.81 -5.40 16.81
C SER A 168 3.95 -4.38 17.93
N LEU A 169 3.05 -4.45 18.89
CA LEU A 169 2.95 -3.61 20.07
C LEU A 169 2.77 -4.55 21.28
N TYR A 170 3.80 -4.74 22.09
CA TYR A 170 3.74 -5.72 23.20
C TYR A 170 3.30 -7.12 22.71
N ASP A 171 2.17 -7.61 23.22
CA ASP A 171 1.50 -8.86 22.85
C ASP A 171 0.48 -8.68 21.70
N HIS A 172 0.29 -7.47 21.23
CA HIS A 172 -0.58 -7.11 20.11
C HIS A 172 0.17 -7.19 18.78
N LEU A 173 -0.28 -8.07 17.89
CA LEU A 173 0.33 -8.28 16.58
C LEU A 173 -0.69 -8.07 15.48
N VAL A 174 -0.43 -7.09 14.62
CA VAL A 174 -1.26 -6.75 13.47
C VAL A 174 -0.46 -7.05 12.21
N ASN A 175 -1.05 -7.83 11.31
CA ASN A 175 -0.53 -8.11 9.99
C ASN A 175 -1.69 -8.22 9.01
N VAL A 176 -1.87 -7.22 8.16
CA VAL A 176 -3.11 -7.01 7.40
C VAL A 176 -2.96 -7.55 5.99
N PHE A 177 -3.85 -8.48 5.65
CA PHE A 177 -3.93 -9.11 4.33
C PHE A 177 -4.93 -8.37 3.47
N LEU A 178 -4.60 -8.17 2.19
CA LEU A 178 -5.60 -7.80 1.19
C LEU A 178 -6.42 -9.07 0.87
N LEU A 179 -7.73 -9.04 1.14
CA LEU A 179 -8.55 -10.24 1.06
C LEU A 179 -8.93 -10.57 -0.39
N PRO A 180 -8.90 -11.86 -0.78
CA PRO A 180 -9.48 -12.30 -2.05
C PRO A 180 -11.00 -12.14 -2.03
N LEU A 181 -11.62 -11.94 -3.20
CA LEU A 181 -13.07 -11.70 -3.29
C LEU A 181 -13.91 -12.79 -2.61
N SER A 182 -13.45 -14.04 -2.66
CA SER A 182 -14.08 -15.16 -1.95
C SER A 182 -14.11 -14.94 -0.43
N GLN A 183 -13.02 -14.48 0.17
CA GLN A 183 -12.95 -14.19 1.60
C GLN A 183 -13.71 -12.90 1.95
N VAL A 184 -13.67 -11.87 1.09
CA VAL A 184 -14.47 -10.65 1.26
C VAL A 184 -15.94 -11.01 1.48
N ILE A 185 -16.49 -11.97 0.73
CA ILE A 185 -17.87 -12.44 0.90
C ILE A 185 -18.10 -13.04 2.30
N LEU A 186 -17.20 -13.92 2.73
CA LEU A 186 -17.32 -14.62 4.01
C LEU A 186 -17.22 -13.66 5.19
N ASP A 187 -16.17 -12.84 5.21
CA ASP A 187 -15.87 -11.91 6.30
C ASP A 187 -16.94 -10.83 6.38
N THR A 188 -17.34 -10.26 5.25
CA THR A 188 -18.41 -9.25 5.23
C THR A 188 -19.71 -9.81 5.81
N LYS A 189 -20.13 -11.03 5.41
CA LYS A 189 -21.37 -11.64 5.93
C LYS A 189 -21.28 -11.94 7.43
N SER A 190 -20.12 -12.41 7.89
CA SER A 190 -19.87 -12.69 9.30
C SER A 190 -19.93 -11.40 10.12
N ILE A 191 -19.10 -10.42 9.76
CA ILE A 191 -18.88 -9.19 10.52
C ILE A 191 -20.12 -8.29 10.52
N MET A 192 -20.81 -8.15 9.39
CA MET A 192 -22.01 -7.31 9.32
C MET A 192 -23.15 -7.83 10.21
N HIS A 193 -23.18 -9.12 10.53
CA HIS A 193 -24.15 -9.66 11.49
C HIS A 193 -23.91 -9.14 12.91
N HIS A 194 -22.65 -8.89 13.27
CA HIS A 194 -22.23 -8.52 14.61
C HIS A 194 -22.24 -7.00 14.85
N ILE A 195 -21.99 -6.19 13.82
CA ILE A 195 -21.83 -4.72 13.95
C ILE A 195 -23.18 -3.95 13.84
N GLY A 196 -24.32 -4.65 13.72
CA GLY A 196 -25.62 -3.99 13.62
C GLY A 196 -25.86 -3.26 12.29
N PHE A 197 -24.99 -3.45 11.30
CA PHE A 197 -25.25 -2.99 9.94
C PHE A 197 -26.47 -3.70 9.35
N SER A 198 -27.26 -2.96 8.57
CA SER A 198 -28.39 -3.56 7.87
C SER A 198 -27.92 -4.64 6.89
N LYS A 199 -28.73 -5.66 6.62
CA LYS A 199 -28.46 -6.70 5.59
C LYS A 199 -28.28 -6.16 4.16
N ARG A 200 -28.48 -4.84 3.96
CA ARG A 200 -28.31 -4.13 2.68
C ARG A 200 -27.21 -3.07 2.73
N SER A 201 -26.28 -3.16 3.68
CA SER A 201 -25.20 -2.17 3.72
C SER A 201 -24.31 -2.29 2.49
N GLU A 202 -23.80 -1.14 2.06
CA GLU A 202 -22.91 -0.99 0.91
C GLU A 202 -21.45 -1.21 1.30
N TYR A 203 -21.19 -1.61 2.55
CA TYR A 203 -19.86 -1.88 3.07
C TYR A 203 -19.44 -3.34 2.82
N ILE A 204 -18.18 -3.51 2.42
CA ILE A 204 -17.52 -4.81 2.30
C ILE A 204 -16.19 -4.78 3.04
N VAL A 205 -15.77 -5.92 3.57
CA VAL A 205 -14.49 -6.10 4.27
C VAL A 205 -13.42 -6.46 3.25
N VAL A 206 -12.51 -5.53 2.94
CA VAL A 206 -11.51 -5.70 1.87
C VAL A 206 -10.14 -6.11 2.38
N ALA A 207 -9.85 -5.85 3.66
CA ALA A 207 -8.59 -6.21 4.29
C ALA A 207 -8.80 -6.50 5.77
N ALA A 208 -8.09 -7.50 6.30
CA ALA A 208 -8.18 -7.88 7.70
C ALA A 208 -6.85 -8.45 8.21
N SER A 209 -6.61 -8.34 9.52
CA SER A 209 -5.49 -9.01 10.17
C SER A 209 -5.80 -10.46 10.55
N ALA A 210 -4.82 -11.33 10.40
CA ALA A 210 -4.95 -12.78 10.67
C ALA A 210 -4.83 -13.18 12.16
N ALA A 211 -4.82 -12.24 13.10
CA ALA A 211 -4.50 -12.49 14.51
C ALA A 211 -5.61 -12.03 15.46
N TYR A 212 -5.48 -12.37 16.75
CA TYR A 212 -6.38 -12.01 17.86
C TYR A 212 -6.77 -10.53 17.96
N SER A 213 -6.05 -9.64 17.27
CA SER A 213 -6.41 -8.24 17.13
C SER A 213 -7.04 -7.99 15.77
N GLU A 214 -8.34 -7.70 15.77
CA GLU A 214 -9.14 -7.56 14.56
C GLU A 214 -9.02 -6.16 13.95
N LYS A 215 -7.89 -5.85 13.32
CA LYS A 215 -7.78 -4.68 12.47
C LYS A 215 -8.46 -4.97 11.13
N ILE A 216 -9.63 -4.36 10.93
CA ILE A 216 -10.50 -4.62 9.79
C ILE A 216 -10.67 -3.34 8.97
N PHE A 217 -10.57 -3.47 7.64
CA PHE A 217 -10.81 -2.39 6.70
C PHE A 217 -12.09 -2.63 5.89
N PHE A 218 -12.92 -1.58 5.80
CA PHE A 218 -14.20 -1.60 5.13
C PHE A 218 -14.20 -0.65 3.95
N LEU A 219 -14.57 -1.11 2.76
CA LEU A 219 -14.87 -0.26 1.62
C LEU A 219 -16.36 0.03 1.58
N ASN A 220 -16.75 1.30 1.59
CA ASN A 220 -18.10 1.71 1.20
C ASN A 220 -18.17 1.73 -0.33
N CYS A 221 -18.89 0.78 -0.92
CA CYS A 221 -18.98 0.64 -2.37
C CYS A 221 -19.70 1.79 -3.07
N SER A 222 -20.55 2.54 -2.36
CA SER A 222 -21.30 3.65 -2.95
C SER A 222 -20.54 4.96 -2.94
N THR A 223 -19.82 5.26 -1.87
CA THR A 223 -18.98 6.47 -1.78
C THR A 223 -17.56 6.23 -2.31
N GLY A 224 -17.10 4.98 -2.31
CA GLY A 224 -15.71 4.60 -2.57
C GLY A 224 -14.74 4.96 -1.45
N GLN A 225 -15.23 5.31 -0.26
CA GLN A 225 -14.40 5.58 0.91
C GLN A 225 -13.95 4.27 1.58
N LEU A 226 -12.70 4.26 2.06
CA LEU A 226 -12.08 3.17 2.79
C LEU A 226 -12.04 3.57 4.26
N PHE A 227 -12.48 2.67 5.11
CA PHE A 227 -12.56 2.85 6.54
C PHE A 227 -11.74 1.79 7.26
N VAL A 228 -11.27 2.13 8.45
CA VAL A 228 -10.69 1.17 9.41
C VAL A 228 -11.53 1.17 10.68
N GLY A 229 -11.80 -0.02 11.22
CA GLY A 229 -12.52 -0.15 12.48
C GLY A 229 -11.76 0.41 13.68
N THR A 230 -12.50 0.95 14.64
CA THR A 230 -11.93 1.43 15.91
C THR A 230 -12.22 0.47 17.07
N ARG A 231 -11.87 0.87 18.29
CA ARG A 231 -12.19 0.10 19.50
C ARG A 231 -13.69 -0.17 19.67
N ASN A 232 -14.54 0.73 19.19
CA ASN A 232 -15.99 0.64 19.33
C ASN A 232 -16.67 0.00 18.10
N LEU A 233 -15.90 -0.63 17.20
CA LEU A 233 -16.44 -1.25 15.98
C LEU A 233 -17.55 -2.26 16.30
N THR A 234 -17.34 -3.15 17.26
CA THR A 234 -18.31 -4.22 17.60
C THR A 234 -19.54 -3.72 18.36
N GLY A 235 -19.42 -2.59 19.08
CA GLY A 235 -20.52 -1.99 19.83
C GLY A 235 -21.41 -1.11 18.96
N ASP A 236 -20.80 -0.12 18.30
CA ASP A 236 -21.53 0.98 17.66
C ASP A 236 -21.23 1.10 16.16
N GLY A 237 -20.38 0.21 15.60
CA GLY A 237 -19.94 0.31 14.22
C GLY A 237 -19.01 1.49 13.93
N GLU A 238 -18.32 1.97 14.96
CA GLU A 238 -17.40 3.11 14.85
C GLU A 238 -16.22 2.77 13.93
N MET A 239 -15.96 3.68 12.97
CA MET A 239 -14.94 3.54 11.95
C MET A 239 -14.30 4.89 11.63
N LEU A 240 -13.06 4.87 11.17
CA LEU A 240 -12.30 6.04 10.74
C LEU A 240 -12.00 6.02 9.23
N PRO A 241 -12.17 7.14 8.51
CA PRO A 241 -11.80 7.22 7.10
C PRO A 241 -10.26 7.13 6.96
N CYS A 242 -9.81 6.33 6.01
CA CYS A 242 -8.40 6.12 5.72
C CYS A 242 -7.84 7.15 4.74
N VAL A 243 -8.71 7.84 4.00
CA VAL A 243 -8.36 8.83 2.98
C VAL A 243 -9.25 10.07 3.15
N PRO A 244 -8.73 11.30 2.96
CA PRO A 244 -9.58 12.49 2.95
C PRO A 244 -10.68 12.43 1.89
N ASP A 245 -11.93 12.74 2.29
CA ASP A 245 -13.10 12.69 1.39
C ASP A 245 -12.95 13.62 0.16
N THR A 246 -12.19 14.70 0.29
CA THR A 246 -11.95 15.68 -0.79
C THR A 246 -11.14 15.10 -1.96
N LEU A 247 -10.48 13.96 -1.77
CA LEU A 247 -9.71 13.29 -2.82
C LEU A 247 -10.54 12.24 -3.58
N ILE A 248 -11.72 11.88 -3.08
CA ILE A 248 -12.57 10.84 -3.66
C ILE A 248 -13.53 11.48 -4.66
N SER A 249 -13.56 10.95 -5.88
CA SER A 249 -14.37 11.52 -6.97
C SER A 249 -14.86 10.46 -7.95
N SER A 250 -16.14 10.60 -8.34
CA SER A 250 -16.72 9.94 -9.52
C SER A 250 -16.48 8.41 -9.58
N VAL A 251 -16.77 7.70 -8.49
CA VAL A 251 -16.43 6.27 -8.33
C VAL A 251 -17.24 5.31 -9.23
N HIS A 252 -18.39 5.77 -9.73
CA HIS A 252 -19.34 4.98 -10.55
C HIS A 252 -19.60 5.51 -11.96
N GLU A 253 -19.14 6.72 -12.31
CA GLU A 253 -19.47 7.35 -13.59
C GLU A 253 -18.46 6.97 -14.66
N SER A 254 -18.89 6.32 -15.74
CA SER A 254 -18.00 5.77 -16.77
C SER A 254 -17.24 6.79 -17.63
N LYS A 255 -17.43 8.10 -17.43
CA LYS A 255 -16.90 9.18 -18.27
C LYS A 255 -16.10 10.20 -17.47
N GLY A 256 -14.93 9.78 -16.98
CA GLY A 256 -13.96 10.69 -16.38
C GLY A 256 -12.59 10.04 -16.30
N SER A 257 -11.53 10.78 -16.64
CA SER A 257 -10.14 10.35 -16.41
C SER A 257 -9.73 10.44 -14.93
N GLU A 258 -10.61 10.99 -14.07
CA GLU A 258 -10.36 11.38 -12.69
C GLU A 258 -11.15 10.55 -11.68
N GLN A 259 -11.49 9.31 -12.00
CA GLN A 259 -12.12 8.43 -11.01
C GLN A 259 -11.10 8.09 -9.92
N GLN A 260 -11.48 8.33 -8.67
CA GLN A 260 -10.65 8.06 -7.51
C GLN A 260 -11.51 7.49 -6.40
N ASP A 261 -11.19 6.27 -5.98
CA ASP A 261 -11.67 5.72 -4.73
C ASP A 261 -10.53 5.70 -3.70
N ALA A 262 -10.90 5.53 -2.45
CA ALA A 262 -9.94 5.49 -1.35
C ALA A 262 -9.06 4.25 -1.40
N MET A 263 -9.48 3.14 -2.02
CA MET A 263 -8.71 1.90 -2.06
C MET A 263 -7.44 2.09 -2.92
N LEU A 264 -7.59 2.63 -4.13
CA LEU A 264 -6.45 2.94 -5.00
C LEU A 264 -5.58 4.05 -4.41
N LEU A 265 -6.18 5.12 -3.86
CA LEU A 265 -5.44 6.21 -3.24
C LEU A 265 -4.60 5.75 -2.05
N TRP A 266 -5.19 4.91 -1.18
CA TRP A 266 -4.48 4.34 -0.04
C TRP A 266 -3.31 3.47 -0.50
N LEU A 267 -3.52 2.62 -1.51
CA LEU A 267 -2.47 1.73 -2.02
C LEU A 267 -1.34 2.51 -2.69
N GLU A 268 -1.65 3.56 -3.45
CA GLU A 268 -0.65 4.45 -4.05
C GLU A 268 0.21 5.15 -3.00
N GLU A 269 -0.41 5.68 -1.94
CA GLU A 269 0.31 6.31 -0.83
C GLU A 269 1.14 5.28 -0.05
N HIS A 270 0.61 4.08 0.17
CA HIS A 270 1.33 2.98 0.80
C HIS A 270 2.59 2.63 -0.02
N VAL A 271 2.45 2.41 -1.32
CA VAL A 271 3.55 2.12 -2.24
C VAL A 271 4.56 3.27 -2.29
N ARG A 272 4.10 4.52 -2.28
CA ARG A 272 4.99 5.69 -2.22
C ARG A 272 5.84 5.66 -0.95
N ARG A 273 5.23 5.41 0.22
CA ARG A 273 5.95 5.34 1.50
C ARG A 273 6.92 4.16 1.59
N LEU A 274 6.62 3.04 0.94
CA LEU A 274 7.57 1.92 0.82
C LEU A 274 8.83 2.32 0.04
N HIS A 275 8.68 3.12 -1.02
CA HIS A 275 9.81 3.57 -1.84
C HIS A 275 10.60 4.73 -1.23
N ASP A 276 9.93 5.62 -0.48
CA ASP A 276 10.56 6.79 0.14
C ASP A 276 11.31 6.45 1.45
N ASP A 277 11.58 5.16 1.71
CA ASP A 277 12.16 4.64 2.95
C ASP A 277 11.38 5.02 4.23
N ALA A 278 10.16 5.57 4.10
CA ALA A 278 9.32 5.95 5.24
C ALA A 278 8.78 4.72 5.97
N ILE A 279 8.69 3.57 5.28
CA ILE A 279 8.31 2.28 5.82
C ILE A 279 9.36 1.26 5.33
N LYS A 280 10.34 0.88 6.17
CA LYS A 280 11.10 -0.36 5.92
C LYS A 280 10.47 -1.50 6.70
N VAL A 281 10.53 -2.70 6.12
CA VAL A 281 10.13 -3.99 6.72
C VAL A 281 10.75 -4.20 8.11
N GLN A 282 11.81 -3.47 8.45
CA GLN A 282 12.22 -3.21 9.83
C GLN A 282 12.71 -1.77 9.93
N SER A 283 12.13 -0.97 10.86
CA SER A 283 12.47 0.44 11.24
C SER A 283 12.11 1.54 10.24
N LEU A 284 11.70 2.73 10.71
CA LEU A 284 12.38 4.02 10.42
C LEU A 284 11.60 5.27 10.85
N SER A 285 12.28 6.17 11.55
CA SER A 285 12.55 7.52 11.07
C SER A 285 13.90 7.99 11.66
N LYS A 286 14.67 8.80 10.93
CA LYS A 286 16.03 9.21 11.29
C LYS A 286 16.04 10.72 11.54
N PHE A 287 16.05 11.14 12.80
CA PHE A 287 16.44 12.51 13.11
C PHE A 287 17.98 12.55 13.06
N SER A 288 18.50 13.26 12.06
CA SER A 288 19.92 13.61 11.99
C SER A 288 19.97 15.10 12.27
N ASP A 289 20.43 15.47 13.46
CA ASP A 289 20.92 16.83 13.68
C ASP A 289 22.35 16.86 13.13
N ASP A 290 22.66 17.84 12.29
CA ASP A 290 23.85 17.91 11.44
C ASP A 290 25.08 18.37 12.24
N GLY A 291 25.38 17.61 13.30
CA GLY A 291 26.57 17.76 14.13
C GLY A 291 27.35 16.46 14.22
N ASP A 292 28.55 16.53 14.77
CA ASP A 292 29.43 15.40 15.10
C ASP A 292 28.83 14.57 16.26
N VAL A 293 27.59 14.10 16.09
CA VAL A 293 26.79 13.53 17.17
C VAL A 293 27.25 12.09 17.39
N THR A 294 27.77 11.85 18.58
CA THR A 294 28.29 10.54 18.97
C THR A 294 27.20 9.55 19.37
N PHE A 295 25.94 10.01 19.42
CA PHE A 295 24.78 9.26 19.85
C PHE A 295 23.58 9.60 18.95
N GLN A 296 22.99 8.60 18.31
CA GLN A 296 21.83 8.77 17.46
C GLN A 296 20.58 8.22 18.14
N VAL A 297 19.53 9.03 18.20
CA VAL A 297 18.18 8.62 18.62
C VAL A 297 17.25 8.66 17.42
N ARG A 298 16.48 7.61 17.22
CA ARG A 298 15.46 7.47 16.19
C ARG A 298 14.15 7.17 16.87
N ALA A 299 13.09 7.90 16.52
CA ALA A 299 11.75 7.61 16.99
C ALA A 299 10.86 7.28 15.79
N SER A 300 9.93 6.36 15.93
CA SER A 300 8.92 6.04 14.91
C SER A 300 7.58 5.94 15.62
N ALA A 301 6.51 6.45 15.02
CA ALA A 301 5.18 6.36 15.58
C ALA A 301 4.23 5.70 14.58
N VAL A 302 3.25 4.96 15.10
CA VAL A 302 2.18 4.33 14.34
C VAL A 302 0.86 4.61 15.03
N PHE A 303 -0.14 4.93 14.23
CA PHE A 303 -1.51 5.07 14.71
C PHE A 303 -2.17 3.69 14.85
N VAL A 304 -2.85 3.47 15.97
CA VAL A 304 -3.47 2.18 16.34
C VAL A 304 -4.99 2.39 16.41
N PRO A 305 -5.70 2.35 15.27
CA PRO A 305 -7.12 2.68 15.21
C PRO A 305 -7.97 1.75 16.08
N GLU A 306 -7.65 0.46 16.16
CA GLU A 306 -8.38 -0.54 16.92
C GLU A 306 -8.39 -0.29 18.44
N PHE A 307 -7.50 0.57 18.95
CA PHE A 307 -7.49 1.01 20.35
C PHE A 307 -7.95 2.45 20.55
N SER A 308 -8.22 3.17 19.45
CA SER A 308 -8.73 4.54 19.49
C SER A 308 -10.23 4.53 19.79
N ASN A 309 -10.68 5.49 20.60
CA ASN A 309 -12.08 5.65 21.03
C ASN A 309 -12.53 7.08 20.75
N LEU A 310 -13.28 7.29 19.67
CA LEU A 310 -13.65 8.65 19.26
C LEU A 310 -14.67 9.32 20.18
N GLN A 311 -15.35 8.53 21.02
CA GLN A 311 -16.31 9.00 21.99
C GLN A 311 -15.65 9.51 23.29
N ASP A 312 -14.38 9.17 23.53
CA ASP A 312 -13.64 9.70 24.68
C ASP A 312 -13.25 11.15 24.41
N GLU A 313 -13.56 12.09 25.30
CA GLU A 313 -13.21 13.49 25.08
C GLU A 313 -11.73 13.81 25.36
N SER A 314 -11.07 12.98 26.17
CA SER A 314 -9.67 13.15 26.60
C SER A 314 -8.68 12.30 25.80
N GLU A 315 -9.07 11.08 25.45
CA GLU A 315 -8.16 10.03 24.97
C GLU A 315 -8.64 9.42 23.64
N LYS A 316 -8.80 10.27 22.61
CA LYS A 316 -9.42 9.90 21.33
C LYS A 316 -8.58 8.95 20.50
N PHE A 317 -7.26 9.15 20.49
CA PHE A 317 -6.38 8.58 19.48
C PHE A 317 -5.22 7.86 20.12
N PHE A 318 -5.12 6.57 19.84
CA PHE A 318 -4.03 5.78 20.34
C PHE A 318 -2.87 5.75 19.35
N PHE A 319 -1.69 6.19 19.82
CA PHE A 319 -0.44 6.08 19.08
C PHE A 319 0.53 5.19 19.83
N ALA A 320 1.13 4.26 19.11
CA ALA A 320 2.29 3.52 19.58
C ALA A 320 3.55 4.15 18.98
N TYR A 321 4.63 4.18 19.74
CA TYR A 321 5.92 4.65 19.24
C TYR A 321 7.06 3.71 19.62
N SER A 322 8.06 3.59 18.76
CA SER A 322 9.32 2.89 18.99
C SER A 322 10.45 3.92 19.02
N ILE A 323 11.38 3.75 19.94
CA ILE A 323 12.59 4.56 20.03
C ILE A 323 13.79 3.65 19.87
N ARG A 324 14.79 4.06 19.11
CA ARG A 324 16.05 3.34 18.96
C ARG A 324 17.20 4.28 19.21
N MET A 325 18.14 3.81 20.00
CA MET A 325 19.33 4.57 20.37
C MET A 325 20.54 3.82 19.84
N SER A 326 21.52 4.50 19.26
CA SER A 326 22.73 3.86 18.77
C SER A 326 23.94 4.76 19.01
N LEU A 327 25.05 4.16 19.41
CA LEU A 327 26.33 4.84 19.58
C LEU A 327 27.12 4.82 18.27
N SER A 328 27.70 5.95 17.88
CA SER A 328 28.45 6.06 16.63
C SER A 328 29.71 5.16 16.63
N PRO A 329 30.12 4.63 15.46
CA PRO A 329 31.37 3.88 15.33
C PRO A 329 32.55 4.72 15.81
N GLY A 330 33.23 4.26 16.86
CA GLY A 330 34.29 5.02 17.53
C GLY A 330 33.96 5.47 18.95
N GLY A 331 32.73 5.25 19.44
CA GLY A 331 32.36 5.59 20.82
C GLY A 331 32.28 7.10 21.06
N CYS A 332 31.95 7.53 22.29
CA CYS A 332 31.76 8.95 22.59
C CYS A 332 32.98 9.62 23.24
N VAL A 333 33.19 10.91 22.95
CA VAL A 333 34.22 11.71 23.62
C VAL A 333 33.54 12.65 24.60
N ILE A 334 33.74 12.41 25.90
CA ILE A 334 33.22 13.25 26.96
C ILE A 334 34.41 13.86 27.69
N LYS A 335 34.51 15.20 27.66
CA LYS A 335 35.60 15.96 28.31
C LYS A 335 37.01 15.47 27.89
N GLY A 336 37.18 15.13 26.61
CA GLY A 336 38.47 14.67 26.05
C GLY A 336 38.82 13.21 26.32
N MET A 337 37.98 12.47 27.06
CA MET A 337 38.12 11.03 27.28
C MET A 337 37.21 10.26 26.33
N LYS A 338 37.73 9.19 25.74
CA LYS A 338 37.00 8.32 24.82
C LYS A 338 36.35 7.17 25.58
N PHE A 339 35.04 7.00 25.40
CA PHE A 339 34.24 5.96 26.01
C PHE A 339 33.71 5.02 24.94
N SER A 340 33.84 3.72 25.18
CA SER A 340 33.34 2.70 24.27
C SER A 340 31.87 2.39 24.45
N SER A 341 31.30 2.79 25.59
CA SER A 341 29.95 2.46 25.98
C SER A 341 29.31 3.55 26.83
N CYS A 342 27.99 3.51 26.93
CA CYS A 342 27.19 4.38 27.77
C CYS A 342 25.94 3.64 28.27
N GLN A 343 25.39 4.11 29.38
CA GLN A 343 24.23 3.51 30.03
C GLN A 343 23.11 4.53 30.14
N LEU A 344 21.91 4.14 29.74
CA LEU A 344 20.72 4.99 29.87
C LEU A 344 20.29 5.02 31.33
N TYR A 345 20.52 6.17 31.98
CA TYR A 345 20.20 6.35 33.40
C TYR A 345 18.79 6.93 33.62
N TRP A 346 18.40 7.93 32.82
CA TRP A 346 17.19 8.72 33.05
C TRP A 346 16.46 9.04 31.75
N ARG A 347 15.13 9.18 31.82
CA ARG A 347 14.30 9.70 30.72
C ARG A 347 13.47 10.90 31.17
N HIS A 348 13.26 11.81 30.24
CA HIS A 348 12.33 12.93 30.36
C HIS A 348 11.48 13.00 29.09
N TRP A 349 10.15 12.93 29.25
CA TRP A 349 9.19 13.13 28.17
C TRP A 349 8.39 14.40 28.44
N ALA A 350 8.36 15.31 27.46
CA ALA A 350 7.43 16.42 27.40
C ALA A 350 6.38 16.09 26.33
N ILE A 351 5.15 15.82 26.74
CA ILE A 351 4.05 15.42 25.85
C ILE A 351 3.23 16.66 25.54
N ARG A 352 3.03 16.91 24.24
CA ARG A 352 2.29 18.07 23.75
C ARG A 352 1.14 17.64 22.84
N ALA A 353 0.00 18.31 22.98
CA ALA A 353 -1.10 18.29 22.02
C ALA A 353 -1.52 19.71 21.70
N ASN A 354 -1.72 20.02 20.41
CA ASN A 354 -2.06 21.36 19.92
C ASN A 354 -1.14 22.45 20.50
N ASP A 355 0.17 22.18 20.46
CA ASP A 355 1.26 23.02 21.00
C ASP A 355 1.27 23.25 22.53
N ALA A 356 0.24 22.80 23.25
CA ALA A 356 0.17 22.83 24.70
C ALA A 356 0.86 21.62 25.32
N VAL A 357 1.64 21.82 26.39
CA VAL A 357 2.20 20.71 27.19
C VAL A 357 1.09 20.14 28.06
N ILE A 358 0.73 18.89 27.81
CA ILE A 358 -0.35 18.20 28.53
C ILE A 358 0.18 17.27 29.62
N SER A 359 1.45 16.81 29.50
CA SER A 359 2.07 15.95 30.50
C SER A 359 3.59 16.05 30.45
N ASN A 360 4.21 15.86 31.62
CA ASN A 360 5.66 15.73 31.78
C ASN A 360 5.97 14.46 32.56
N VAL A 361 6.67 13.52 31.94
CA VAL A 361 7.00 12.23 32.56
C VAL A 361 8.50 12.16 32.77
N ASN A 362 8.90 11.96 34.02
CA ASN A 362 10.29 11.72 34.41
C ASN A 362 10.41 10.31 35.00
N GLY A 363 11.52 9.63 34.75
CA GLY A 363 11.77 8.36 35.41
C GLY A 363 13.14 7.77 35.10
N GLU A 364 13.55 6.83 35.95
CA GLU A 364 14.76 6.05 35.73
C GLU A 364 14.59 5.10 34.54
N ALA A 365 15.64 5.01 33.71
CA ALA A 365 15.71 4.12 32.56
C ALA A 365 14.53 4.27 31.59
N VAL A 366 14.14 3.22 30.84
CA VAL A 366 12.91 3.20 30.02
C VAL A 366 12.22 1.84 30.18
N ILE A 367 10.89 1.86 30.40
CA ILE A 367 10.02 0.72 30.75
C ILE A 367 10.56 -0.25 31.83
N GLY A 368 11.35 0.28 32.78
CA GLY A 368 11.95 -0.52 33.85
C GLY A 368 13.19 -1.33 33.44
N ARG A 369 13.75 -1.10 32.24
CA ARG A 369 15.00 -1.71 31.78
C ARG A 369 16.10 -0.68 31.62
N VAL A 370 17.27 -0.95 32.19
CA VAL A 370 18.48 -0.12 32.07
C VAL A 370 19.26 -0.53 30.83
N GLY A 371 19.14 0.26 29.76
CA GLY A 371 19.81 -0.02 28.49
C GLY A 371 21.30 0.30 28.53
N PHE A 372 22.14 -0.62 28.04
CA PHE A 372 23.58 -0.43 27.86
C PHE A 372 23.90 -0.37 26.37
N LEU A 373 24.72 0.58 25.95
CA LEU A 373 25.11 0.80 24.55
C LEU A 373 26.63 0.65 24.44
N ASP A 374 27.11 -0.22 23.55
CA ASP A 374 28.54 -0.45 23.27
C ASP A 374 28.76 -0.35 21.75
N TYR A 375 29.75 0.42 21.29
CA TYR A 375 30.02 0.54 19.84
C TYR A 375 30.52 -0.76 19.19
N ASN A 376 31.04 -1.73 19.97
CA ASN A 376 31.42 -3.05 19.46
C ASN A 376 30.20 -3.95 19.23
N CYS A 377 29.05 -3.62 19.85
CA CYS A 377 27.78 -4.29 19.61
C CYS A 377 26.98 -3.53 18.54
N GLN A 378 27.10 -3.97 17.28
CA GLN A 378 25.98 -4.05 16.33
C GLN A 378 25.03 -2.85 16.28
N THR A 379 24.00 -2.90 17.12
CA THR A 379 23.00 -1.86 17.35
C THR A 379 22.26 -2.29 18.62
N PHE A 380 22.24 -1.48 19.67
CA PHE A 380 21.31 -1.71 20.79
C PHE A 380 20.00 -0.98 20.48
N SER A 381 19.08 -1.62 19.75
CA SER A 381 17.73 -1.09 19.64
C SER A 381 17.01 -1.31 20.97
N LEU A 382 16.92 -0.25 21.75
CA LEU A 382 15.99 -0.17 22.88
C LEU A 382 14.58 0.04 22.33
N ASP A 383 14.06 -0.94 21.58
CA ASP A 383 12.73 -0.92 20.99
C ASP A 383 11.69 -0.98 22.11
N TYR A 384 11.37 0.18 22.63
CA TYR A 384 10.28 0.34 23.57
C TYR A 384 9.10 0.80 22.77
N VAL A 385 8.16 -0.11 22.62
CA VAL A 385 6.82 0.29 22.24
C VAL A 385 6.18 0.86 23.49
N SER A 386 5.70 2.10 23.41
CA SER A 386 4.91 2.74 24.45
C SER A 386 3.78 3.48 23.78
N CYS A 387 2.73 3.71 24.55
CA CYS A 387 1.48 4.18 24.02
C CYS A 387 1.08 5.47 24.70
N TYR A 388 0.40 6.31 23.94
CA TYR A 388 -0.27 7.49 24.45
C TYR A 388 -1.66 7.53 23.82
N SER A 389 -2.64 7.88 24.64
CA SER A 389 -4.06 7.95 24.29
C SER A 389 -4.57 9.38 24.32
#